data_AF-A0A5C7VAQ1-F1
#
_entry.id   AF-A0A5C7VAQ1-F1
#
_cell.length_a   1.000
_cell.length_b   1.000
_cell.length_c   1.000
_cell.angle_alpha   90.00
_cell.angle_beta   90.00
_cell.angle_gamma   90.00
#
_symmetry.space_group_name_H-M   'P 1'
#
loop_
_entity.id
_entity.type
_entity.pdbx_description
1 polymer ?
#
loop_
_entity_poly.entity_id
_entity_poly.type
_entity_poly.pdbx_seq_one_letter_code
_entity_poly.pdbx_strand_id
1 'polypeptide(L)'
;SEIMVVSTSTLDGTWPSFAMAAYWDLLNQHAFGNYRQLLEAITLNPAMGAFLNTRGNKKANASGRVPDENYAREVMQLFTIGLYELNPDGTLRGGQPQETYGPADVSQLAQVFTGYDLDAASGAYKTDPAPFRRPMKLNPAQHAGDSVTVLGRSIAAGDGTARLRQALDILFEHPNVGPFIGRQLIQRLVTSAPSPAYVGRVAAAFNDNGAGVRGDLRAVTRAVLLDPEARQDPKLNGPAWGKLREPMIRFVQWARSFGATSSDGKWILWDLSDPSTALGQSPLRSPSVFNFFRPGYVPPGTALAERGQPAPEFQLTNENSVAGYLNYMQGAIAWGAWGSKTSKVWVERYTHEMALVQDAAALVERLNLLLAAGQLSPATVATIRDAIATLKPDSDWGRNQRVWSAIALVMACPEYLVQK
;
A
#
# COMPACT_ATOMS: atom_id res chain seq x y z
N SER A 1 2.29 2.10 -3.75
CA SER A 1 1.60 2.71 -2.59
C SER A 1 0.20 2.16 -2.50
N GLU A 2 -0.38 2.06 -1.29
CA GLU A 2 -1.77 1.70 -1.04
C GLU A 2 -2.72 2.92 -1.04
N ILE A 3 -2.17 4.14 -1.08
CA ILE A 3 -2.93 5.40 -1.12
C ILE A 3 -2.82 6.02 -2.52
N MET A 4 -1.60 6.30 -2.97
CA MET A 4 -1.33 6.92 -4.28
C MET A 4 -0.99 5.85 -5.31
N VAL A 5 -2.00 5.13 -5.79
CA VAL A 5 -1.84 3.87 -6.53
C VAL A 5 -1.49 4.09 -8.00
N VAL A 6 -0.57 3.27 -8.53
CA VAL A 6 -0.27 3.11 -9.96
C VAL A 6 -0.08 1.61 -10.24
N SER A 7 -0.39 1.16 -11.46
CA SER A 7 -0.25 -0.25 -11.86
C SER A 7 0.55 -0.41 -13.15
N THR A 8 1.53 -1.32 -13.16
CA THR A 8 2.19 -1.79 -14.39
C THR A 8 1.24 -2.52 -15.32
N SER A 9 0.16 -3.10 -14.79
CA SER A 9 -0.79 -3.92 -15.57
C SER A 9 -1.59 -3.11 -16.58
N THR A 10 -1.66 -1.79 -16.39
CA THR A 10 -2.38 -0.84 -17.24
C THR A 10 -1.44 0.19 -17.88
N LEU A 11 -0.15 0.16 -17.56
CA LEU A 11 0.84 1.04 -18.16
C LEU A 11 1.31 0.46 -19.48
N ASP A 12 0.63 0.86 -20.54
CA ASP A 12 0.98 0.49 -21.91
C ASP A 12 2.00 1.46 -22.52
N GLY A 13 2.77 0.98 -23.50
CA GLY A 13 3.67 1.80 -24.32
C GLY A 13 5.16 1.64 -23.97
N THR A 14 5.93 2.70 -24.22
CA THR A 14 7.40 2.66 -24.12
C THR A 14 7.86 2.85 -22.67
N TRP A 15 8.83 2.04 -22.23
CA TRP A 15 9.53 2.18 -20.93
C TRP A 15 8.69 2.06 -19.64
N PRO A 16 7.73 1.12 -19.51
CA PRO A 16 6.88 1.00 -18.31
C PRO A 16 7.70 0.78 -17.03
N SER A 17 8.79 0.00 -17.10
CA SER A 17 9.68 -0.22 -15.95
C SER A 17 10.36 1.06 -15.46
N PHE A 18 10.73 1.98 -16.35
CA PHE A 18 11.36 3.26 -15.97
C PHE A 18 10.35 4.23 -15.38
N ALA A 19 9.13 4.27 -15.91
CA ALA A 19 8.04 5.07 -15.35
C ALA A 19 7.73 4.61 -13.91
N MET A 20 7.68 3.31 -13.68
CA MET A 20 7.42 2.75 -12.36
C MET A 20 8.58 2.89 -11.39
N ALA A 21 9.82 2.76 -11.85
CA ALA A 21 10.99 3.07 -11.03
C ALA A 21 10.93 4.53 -10.55
N ALA A 22 10.65 5.48 -11.45
CA ALA A 22 10.52 6.90 -11.08
C ALA A 22 9.36 7.18 -10.12
N TYR A 23 8.22 6.52 -10.30
CA TYR A 23 7.12 6.57 -9.33
C TYR A 23 7.56 6.07 -7.94
N TRP A 24 8.31 4.97 -7.88
CA TRP A 24 8.80 4.42 -6.61
C TRP A 24 9.86 5.31 -5.96
N ASP A 25 10.83 5.80 -6.73
CA ASP A 25 11.85 6.73 -6.27
C ASP A 25 11.24 8.01 -5.67
N LEU A 26 10.20 8.55 -6.33
CA LEU A 26 9.44 9.70 -5.86
C LEU A 26 8.79 9.42 -4.49
N LEU A 27 8.12 8.28 -4.32
CA LEU A 27 7.54 7.92 -3.03
C LEU A 27 8.60 7.81 -1.93
N ASN A 28 9.77 7.23 -2.23
CA ASN A 28 10.88 7.14 -1.27
C ASN A 28 11.44 8.51 -0.91
N GLN A 29 11.66 9.38 -1.91
CA GLN A 29 12.17 10.74 -1.72
C GLN A 29 11.25 11.56 -0.81
N HIS A 30 9.94 11.37 -0.91
CA HIS A 30 8.94 12.13 -0.17
C HIS A 30 8.43 11.43 1.10
N ALA A 31 8.89 10.23 1.42
CA ALA A 31 8.36 9.40 2.52
C ALA A 31 8.35 10.11 3.89
N PHE A 32 9.31 11.00 4.15
CA PHE A 32 9.42 11.80 5.38
C PHE A 32 9.39 13.31 5.11
N GLY A 33 8.91 13.72 3.94
CA GLY A 33 8.80 15.12 3.52
C GLY A 33 7.46 15.73 3.90
N ASN A 34 6.98 16.67 3.09
CA ASN A 34 5.67 17.29 3.26
C ASN A 34 4.62 16.69 2.31
N TYR A 35 3.42 16.38 2.82
CA TYR A 35 2.35 15.77 2.04
C TYR A 35 1.89 16.63 0.86
N ARG A 36 1.88 17.95 0.98
CA ARG A 36 1.53 18.85 -0.13
C ARG A 36 2.54 18.74 -1.28
N GLN A 37 3.82 18.61 -0.96
CA GLN A 37 4.87 18.42 -1.97
C GLN A 37 4.76 17.05 -2.63
N LEU A 38 4.50 16.00 -1.84
CA LEU A 38 4.22 14.66 -2.37
C LEU A 38 3.01 14.67 -3.31
N LEU A 39 1.93 15.38 -2.94
CA LEU A 39 0.72 15.49 -3.75
C LEU A 39 1.00 16.08 -5.13
N GLU A 40 1.75 17.19 -5.23
CA GLU A 40 2.12 17.77 -6.53
C GLU A 40 3.10 16.90 -7.31
N ALA A 41 4.09 16.33 -6.64
CA ALA A 41 5.04 15.43 -7.27
C ALA A 41 4.31 14.23 -7.91
N ILE A 42 3.33 13.64 -7.21
CA ILE A 42 2.55 12.54 -7.75
C ILE A 42 1.58 12.98 -8.86
N THR A 43 0.96 14.17 -8.75
CA THR A 43 0.10 14.73 -9.81
C THR A 43 0.84 14.85 -11.13
N LEU A 44 2.10 15.25 -11.08
CA LEU A 44 2.94 15.44 -12.27
C LEU A 44 3.74 14.19 -12.64
N ASN A 45 3.59 13.07 -11.93
CA ASN A 45 4.33 11.85 -12.26
C ASN A 45 3.76 11.20 -13.55
N PRO A 46 4.60 10.84 -14.54
CA PRO A 46 4.13 10.23 -15.79
C PRO A 46 3.39 8.90 -15.64
N ALA A 47 3.78 8.07 -14.68
CA ALA A 47 3.11 6.79 -14.43
C ALA A 47 1.72 7.02 -13.84
N MET A 48 1.58 7.96 -12.90
CA MET A 48 0.28 8.40 -12.37
C MET A 48 -0.59 9.04 -13.46
N GLY A 49 -0.02 9.95 -14.25
CA GLY A 49 -0.74 10.61 -15.34
C GLY A 49 -1.23 9.64 -16.41
N ALA A 50 -0.50 8.57 -16.69
CA ALA A 50 -0.96 7.50 -17.57
C ALA A 50 -2.04 6.62 -16.91
N PHE A 51 -1.91 6.32 -15.61
CA PHE A 51 -2.87 5.49 -14.88
C PHE A 51 -4.24 6.14 -14.70
N LEU A 52 -4.26 7.46 -14.49
CA LEU A 52 -5.48 8.24 -14.22
C LEU A 52 -5.82 9.24 -15.32
N ASN A 53 -5.30 9.03 -16.53
CA ASN A 53 -5.60 9.81 -17.74
C ASN A 53 -5.35 11.32 -17.63
N THR A 54 -4.51 11.76 -16.69
CA THR A 54 -4.07 13.17 -16.60
C THR A 54 -3.09 13.52 -17.72
N ARG A 55 -2.26 12.54 -18.10
CA ARG A 55 -1.28 12.68 -19.18
C ARG A 55 -1.99 12.81 -20.51
N GLY A 56 -1.75 13.91 -21.22
CA GLY A 56 -2.38 14.18 -22.51
C GLY A 56 -3.85 14.61 -22.40
N ASN A 57 -4.35 14.88 -21.18
CA ASN A 57 -5.67 15.47 -20.97
C ASN A 57 -5.72 16.85 -21.63
N LYS A 58 -6.82 17.19 -22.28
CA LYS A 58 -6.94 18.42 -23.10
C LYS A 58 -8.20 19.18 -22.73
N LYS A 59 -8.11 20.50 -22.83
CA LYS A 59 -9.27 21.38 -22.74
C LYS A 59 -10.37 21.00 -23.74
N ALA A 60 -11.58 21.42 -23.40
CA ALA A 60 -12.74 21.23 -24.24
C ALA A 60 -12.55 21.85 -25.65
N ASN A 61 -13.26 21.32 -26.64
CA ASN A 61 -13.28 21.90 -27.99
C ASN A 61 -14.69 21.88 -28.60
N ALA A 62 -14.85 22.57 -29.73
CA ALA A 62 -16.12 22.64 -30.46
C ALA A 62 -16.61 21.29 -31.02
N SER A 63 -15.74 20.28 -31.07
CA SER A 63 -16.07 18.92 -31.53
C SER A 63 -16.58 18.01 -30.42
N GLY A 64 -16.88 18.55 -29.23
CA GLY A 64 -17.45 17.81 -28.10
C GLY A 64 -16.43 17.11 -27.21
N ARG A 65 -15.12 17.35 -27.38
CA ARG A 65 -14.13 16.91 -26.38
C ARG A 65 -14.38 17.65 -25.08
N VAL A 66 -14.31 16.93 -23.96
CA VAL A 66 -14.33 17.46 -22.60
C VAL A 66 -13.07 17.01 -21.85
N PRO A 67 -12.62 17.74 -20.80
CA PRO A 67 -11.53 17.29 -19.94
C PRO A 67 -11.82 15.92 -19.32
N ASP A 68 -10.78 15.08 -19.21
CA ASP A 68 -10.88 13.82 -18.45
C ASP A 68 -10.98 14.12 -16.95
N GLU A 69 -11.99 13.52 -16.32
CA GLU A 69 -12.37 13.76 -14.92
C GLU A 69 -11.76 12.75 -13.93
N ASN A 70 -11.10 11.70 -14.41
CA ASN A 70 -10.67 10.57 -13.59
C ASN A 70 -9.72 11.03 -12.49
N TYR A 71 -8.62 11.71 -12.85
CA TYR A 71 -7.68 12.24 -11.84
C TYR A 71 -8.33 13.24 -10.88
N ALA A 72 -9.25 14.08 -11.36
CA ALA A 72 -9.95 15.04 -10.50
C ALA A 72 -10.80 14.34 -9.44
N ARG A 73 -11.46 13.24 -9.79
CA ARG A 73 -12.17 12.41 -8.83
C ARG A 73 -11.22 11.73 -7.86
N GLU A 74 -10.20 11.04 -8.35
CA GLU A 74 -9.32 10.23 -7.50
C GLU A 74 -8.43 11.09 -6.57
N VAL A 75 -7.97 12.27 -7.02
CA VAL A 75 -7.18 13.16 -6.15
C VAL A 75 -8.00 13.66 -4.97
N MET A 76 -9.31 13.92 -5.16
CA MET A 76 -10.23 14.25 -4.07
C MET A 76 -10.55 13.01 -3.23
N GLN A 77 -11.03 11.95 -3.87
CA GLN A 77 -11.59 10.78 -3.22
C GLN A 77 -10.57 9.91 -2.48
N LEU A 78 -9.40 9.69 -3.08
CA LEU A 78 -8.42 8.71 -2.60
C LEU A 78 -7.17 9.35 -2.02
N PHE A 79 -6.74 10.49 -2.56
CA PHE A 79 -5.47 11.11 -2.18
C PHE A 79 -5.62 12.25 -1.18
N THR A 80 -6.82 12.79 -0.96
CA THR A 80 -6.97 13.97 -0.07
C THR A 80 -8.16 13.90 0.87
N ILE A 81 -9.37 14.15 0.38
CA ILE A 81 -10.51 14.51 1.24
C ILE A 81 -11.48 13.37 1.52
N GLY A 82 -11.40 12.26 0.77
CA GLY A 82 -12.31 11.14 0.95
C GLY A 82 -13.71 11.44 0.43
N LEU A 83 -14.60 10.45 0.49
CA LEU A 83 -16.00 10.60 0.06
C LEU A 83 -16.85 11.41 1.04
N TYR A 84 -16.58 11.30 2.34
CA TYR A 84 -17.49 11.81 3.38
C TYR A 84 -16.80 12.77 4.33
N GLU A 85 -17.53 13.80 4.75
CA GLU A 85 -17.11 14.78 5.77
C GLU A 85 -16.74 14.09 7.09
N LEU A 86 -15.58 14.42 7.64
CA LEU A 86 -15.03 13.80 8.84
C LEU A 86 -14.85 14.82 9.97
N ASN A 87 -15.09 14.37 11.20
CA ASN A 87 -14.55 15.01 12.38
C ASN A 87 -13.01 14.78 12.45
N PRO A 88 -12.26 15.55 13.24
CA PRO A 88 -10.81 15.36 13.41
C PRO A 88 -10.40 13.95 13.86
N ASP A 89 -11.29 13.20 14.51
CA ASP A 89 -11.08 11.81 14.95
C ASP A 89 -11.44 10.75 13.89
N GLY A 90 -11.78 11.17 12.67
CA GLY A 90 -12.14 10.30 11.55
C GLY A 90 -13.53 9.66 11.64
N THR A 91 -14.38 10.09 12.58
CA THR A 91 -15.81 9.76 12.58
C THR A 91 -16.57 10.64 11.59
N LEU A 92 -17.76 10.20 11.14
CA LEU A 92 -18.59 10.99 10.23
C LEU A 92 -19.09 12.27 10.90
N ARG A 93 -18.90 13.40 10.22
CA ARG A 93 -19.42 14.68 10.69
C ARG A 93 -20.95 14.64 10.72
N GLY A 94 -21.55 15.04 11.84
CA GLY A 94 -23.01 14.94 12.03
C GLY A 94 -23.54 13.51 12.17
N GLY A 95 -22.66 12.50 12.26
CA GLY A 95 -23.04 11.10 12.49
C GLY A 95 -23.67 10.37 11.30
N GLN A 96 -23.74 11.00 10.13
CA GLN A 96 -24.29 10.42 8.89
C GLN A 96 -23.36 10.73 7.71
N PRO A 97 -23.34 9.90 6.65
CA PRO A 97 -22.53 10.18 5.47
C PRO A 97 -22.99 11.46 4.78
N GLN A 98 -22.09 12.44 4.69
CA GLN A 98 -22.28 13.68 3.93
C GLN A 98 -21.13 13.80 2.93
N GLU A 99 -21.44 13.92 1.65
CA GLU A 99 -20.43 14.00 0.59
C GLU A 99 -19.56 15.27 0.71
N THR A 100 -18.26 15.12 0.48
CA THR A 100 -17.26 16.22 0.53
C THR A 100 -17.20 17.05 -0.75
N TYR A 101 -17.63 16.49 -1.88
CA TYR A 101 -17.62 17.14 -3.19
C TYR A 101 -18.74 16.59 -4.07
N GLY A 102 -19.18 17.39 -5.04
CA GLY A 102 -20.19 16.98 -6.04
C GLY A 102 -19.61 16.83 -7.45
N PRO A 103 -20.44 16.41 -8.43
CA PRO A 103 -20.04 16.32 -9.84
C PRO A 103 -19.49 17.65 -10.40
N ALA A 104 -20.01 18.79 -9.95
CA ALA A 104 -19.53 20.10 -10.36
C ALA A 104 -18.07 20.35 -9.94
N ASP A 105 -17.68 19.96 -8.73
CA ASP A 105 -16.29 20.07 -8.27
C ASP A 105 -15.36 19.22 -9.13
N VAL A 106 -15.80 18.01 -9.51
CA VAL A 106 -15.04 17.10 -10.37
C VAL A 106 -14.81 17.74 -11.75
N SER A 107 -15.87 18.20 -12.42
CA SER A 107 -15.75 18.81 -13.75
C SER A 107 -14.93 20.11 -13.73
N GLN A 108 -15.06 20.92 -12.68
CA GLN A 108 -14.31 22.16 -12.53
C GLN A 108 -12.83 21.90 -12.24
N LEU A 109 -12.52 20.95 -11.36
CA LEU A 109 -11.15 20.58 -11.04
C LEU A 109 -10.45 19.89 -12.23
N ALA A 110 -11.17 19.10 -13.03
CA ALA A 110 -10.64 18.45 -14.23
C ALA A 110 -10.02 19.44 -15.22
N GLN A 111 -10.58 20.65 -15.34
CA GLN A 111 -10.03 21.71 -16.19
C GLN A 111 -8.60 22.11 -15.78
N VAL A 112 -8.31 22.13 -14.47
CA VAL A 112 -6.99 22.49 -13.93
C VAL A 112 -5.92 21.47 -14.31
N PHE A 113 -6.30 20.22 -14.55
CA PHE A 113 -5.39 19.14 -14.91
C PHE A 113 -5.18 18.95 -16.42
N THR A 114 -5.80 19.80 -17.26
CA THR A 114 -5.61 19.74 -18.71
C THR A 114 -4.24 20.29 -19.13
N GLY A 115 -3.71 19.80 -20.24
CA GLY A 115 -2.50 20.30 -20.89
C GLY A 115 -1.19 19.71 -20.37
N TYR A 116 -1.19 18.80 -19.41
CA TYR A 116 0.03 18.17 -18.91
C TYR A 116 0.36 16.90 -19.71
N ASP A 117 1.60 16.78 -20.19
CA ASP A 117 2.10 15.58 -20.89
C ASP A 117 3.60 15.38 -20.61
N LEU A 118 4.24 14.36 -21.18
CA LEU A 118 5.68 14.15 -21.07
C LEU A 118 6.46 15.40 -21.52
N ASP A 119 7.52 15.73 -20.77
CA ASP A 119 8.52 16.71 -21.19
C ASP A 119 9.45 16.11 -22.27
N ALA A 120 8.90 15.98 -23.48
CA ALA A 120 9.59 15.43 -24.64
C ALA A 120 9.14 16.11 -25.94
N ALA A 121 10.08 16.31 -26.87
CA ALA A 121 9.74 16.57 -28.25
C ALA A 121 9.02 15.35 -28.86
N SER A 122 8.19 15.59 -29.88
CA SER A 122 7.45 14.51 -30.56
C SER A 122 8.38 13.39 -31.01
N GLY A 123 8.08 12.15 -30.60
CA GLY A 123 8.86 10.96 -30.94
C GLY A 123 10.12 10.71 -30.09
N ALA A 124 10.65 11.69 -29.35
CA ALA A 124 11.88 11.53 -28.57
C ALA A 124 11.75 10.47 -27.46
N TYR A 125 10.57 10.35 -26.85
CA TYR A 125 10.28 9.37 -25.81
C TYR A 125 10.34 7.90 -26.29
N LYS A 126 10.38 7.66 -27.61
CA LYS A 126 10.48 6.30 -28.19
C LYS A 126 11.89 5.71 -28.03
N THR A 127 12.91 6.55 -27.97
CA THR A 127 14.33 6.13 -27.89
C THR A 127 15.00 6.56 -26.59
N ASP A 128 14.39 7.47 -25.82
CA ASP A 128 14.89 7.93 -24.52
C ASP A 128 13.85 7.74 -23.40
N PRO A 129 14.16 7.00 -22.32
CA PRO A 129 13.27 6.85 -21.17
C PRO A 129 13.27 8.06 -20.21
N ALA A 130 14.17 9.03 -20.36
CA ALA A 130 14.27 10.17 -19.44
C ALA A 130 12.98 10.99 -19.26
N PRO A 131 12.10 11.18 -20.29
CA PRO A 131 10.83 11.88 -20.09
C PRO A 131 9.88 11.18 -19.10
N PHE A 132 9.94 9.85 -18.97
CA PHE A 132 9.12 9.10 -18.02
C PHE A 132 9.58 9.22 -16.55
N ARG A 133 10.76 9.81 -16.34
CA ARG A 133 11.38 9.98 -15.02
C ARG A 133 11.36 11.43 -14.53
N ARG A 134 10.84 12.36 -15.35
CA ARG A 134 10.71 13.78 -15.03
C ARG A 134 9.25 14.14 -14.84
N PRO A 135 8.93 15.21 -14.10
CA PRO A 135 7.56 15.72 -14.02
C PRO A 135 6.99 16.01 -15.41
N MET A 136 5.71 15.73 -15.59
CA MET A 136 4.96 16.16 -16.77
C MET A 136 5.00 17.68 -16.90
N LYS A 137 4.98 18.15 -18.14
CA LYS A 137 5.08 19.55 -18.50
C LYS A 137 3.77 20.07 -19.06
N LEU A 138 3.42 21.28 -18.65
CA LEU A 138 2.27 22.00 -19.17
C LEU A 138 2.49 22.46 -20.62
N ASN A 139 1.51 22.19 -21.47
CA ASN A 139 1.30 22.81 -22.76
C ASN A 139 0.13 23.80 -22.66
N PRO A 140 0.39 25.12 -22.57
CA PRO A 140 -0.66 26.13 -22.42
C PRO A 140 -1.71 26.11 -23.53
N ALA A 141 -1.35 25.71 -24.76
CA ALA A 141 -2.30 25.64 -25.86
C ALA A 141 -3.42 24.59 -25.62
N GLN A 142 -3.13 23.56 -24.83
CA GLN A 142 -4.05 22.47 -24.49
C GLN A 142 -4.71 22.64 -23.11
N HIS A 143 -4.36 23.69 -22.36
CA HIS A 143 -4.90 23.95 -21.02
C HIS A 143 -6.18 24.78 -21.04
N ALA A 144 -7.14 24.45 -20.18
CA ALA A 144 -8.36 25.21 -19.95
C ALA A 144 -8.07 26.38 -19.01
N GLY A 145 -8.12 27.60 -19.56
CA GLY A 145 -7.67 28.82 -18.88
C GLY A 145 -8.75 29.58 -18.10
N ASP A 146 -10.02 29.22 -18.24
CA ASP A 146 -11.15 29.96 -17.64
C ASP A 146 -11.21 29.75 -16.13
N SER A 147 -11.75 30.72 -15.38
CA SER A 147 -11.87 30.59 -13.92
C SER A 147 -12.72 29.39 -13.52
N VAL A 148 -12.33 28.68 -12.47
CA VAL A 148 -13.06 27.54 -11.93
C VAL A 148 -13.37 27.75 -10.45
N THR A 149 -14.37 27.04 -9.92
CA THR A 149 -14.64 26.98 -8.49
C THR A 149 -14.58 25.53 -8.05
N VAL A 150 -13.78 25.25 -7.02
CA VAL A 150 -13.52 23.92 -6.48
C VAL A 150 -13.68 23.99 -4.97
N LEU A 151 -14.57 23.16 -4.41
CA LEU A 151 -14.86 23.11 -2.97
C LEU A 151 -15.22 24.49 -2.39
N GLY A 152 -16.03 25.25 -3.13
CA GLY A 152 -16.45 26.61 -2.77
C GLY A 152 -15.36 27.69 -2.87
N ARG A 153 -14.15 27.36 -3.37
CA ARG A 153 -13.05 28.31 -3.56
C ARG A 153 -12.78 28.56 -5.03
N SER A 154 -12.70 29.84 -5.42
CA SER A 154 -12.45 30.23 -6.81
C SER A 154 -10.94 30.23 -7.13
N ILE A 155 -10.61 29.68 -8.30
CA ILE A 155 -9.29 29.74 -8.93
C ILE A 155 -9.44 30.65 -10.16
N ALA A 156 -8.71 31.76 -10.17
CA ALA A 156 -8.80 32.74 -11.24
C ALA A 156 -8.34 32.18 -12.60
N ALA A 157 -8.80 32.80 -13.68
CA ALA A 157 -8.24 32.58 -15.00
C ALA A 157 -6.75 32.96 -15.01
N GLY A 158 -5.91 32.21 -15.73
CA GLY A 158 -4.47 32.49 -15.78
C GLY A 158 -3.58 31.31 -16.13
N ASP A 159 -2.32 31.40 -15.71
CA ASP A 159 -1.31 30.36 -15.95
C ASP A 159 -1.69 29.01 -15.31
N GLY A 160 -1.56 27.94 -16.09
CA GLY A 160 -1.96 26.60 -15.64
C GLY A 160 -1.12 26.02 -14.51
N THR A 161 0.15 26.45 -14.37
CA THR A 161 1.01 26.01 -13.27
C THR A 161 0.57 26.65 -11.96
N ALA A 162 0.26 27.95 -11.98
CA ALA A 162 -0.29 28.65 -10.82
C ALA A 162 -1.65 28.07 -10.41
N ARG A 163 -2.52 27.79 -11.39
CA ARG A 163 -3.84 27.17 -11.17
C ARG A 163 -3.72 25.78 -10.56
N LEU A 164 -2.80 24.94 -11.05
CA LEU A 164 -2.51 23.62 -10.47
C LEU A 164 -2.12 23.75 -8.99
N ARG A 165 -1.19 24.64 -8.67
CA ARG A 165 -0.77 24.84 -7.28
C ARG A 165 -1.93 25.26 -6.39
N GLN A 166 -2.72 26.24 -6.82
CA GLN A 166 -3.90 26.70 -6.06
C GLN A 166 -4.91 25.57 -5.84
N ALA A 167 -5.18 24.73 -6.85
CA ALA A 167 -6.07 23.59 -6.70
C ALA A 167 -5.54 22.59 -5.66
N LEU A 168 -4.27 22.23 -5.73
CA LEU A 168 -3.66 21.31 -4.78
C LEU A 168 -3.58 21.90 -3.36
N ASP A 169 -3.42 23.22 -3.23
CA ASP A 169 -3.47 23.93 -1.94
C ASP A 169 -4.89 23.89 -1.35
N ILE A 170 -5.93 24.10 -2.18
CA ILE A 170 -7.33 23.96 -1.75
C ILE A 170 -7.60 22.56 -1.19
N LEU A 171 -7.14 21.51 -1.90
CA LEU A 171 -7.31 20.13 -1.45
C LEU A 171 -6.52 19.84 -0.16
N PHE A 172 -5.27 20.27 -0.08
CA PHE A 172 -4.39 20.03 1.06
C PHE A 172 -4.86 20.73 2.36
N GLU A 173 -5.40 21.94 2.22
CA GLU A 173 -5.93 22.71 3.35
C GLU A 173 -7.31 22.24 3.81
N HIS A 174 -7.95 21.31 3.09
CA HIS A 174 -9.23 20.78 3.49
C HIS A 174 -9.13 20.04 4.84
N PRO A 175 -10.08 20.25 5.79
CA PRO A 175 -10.00 19.68 7.13
C PRO A 175 -10.02 18.15 7.15
N ASN A 176 -10.64 17.50 6.16
CA ASN A 176 -10.66 16.04 6.06
C ASN A 176 -9.29 15.38 5.84
N VAL A 177 -8.28 16.07 5.29
CA VAL A 177 -7.04 15.40 4.86
C VAL A 177 -6.32 14.72 6.02
N GLY A 178 -6.21 15.40 7.17
CA GLY A 178 -5.58 14.88 8.37
C GLY A 178 -6.21 13.56 8.86
N PRO A 179 -7.51 13.52 9.21
CA PRO A 179 -8.16 12.28 9.64
C PRO A 179 -8.22 11.21 8.54
N PHE A 180 -8.44 11.59 7.28
CA PHE A 180 -8.56 10.65 6.17
C PHE A 180 -7.25 9.91 5.89
N ILE A 181 -6.15 10.64 5.73
CA ILE A 181 -4.83 10.06 5.48
C ILE A 181 -4.28 9.42 6.75
N GLY A 182 -4.51 10.03 7.92
CA GLY A 182 -4.12 9.49 9.22
C GLY A 182 -4.70 8.09 9.46
N ARG A 183 -6.01 7.89 9.27
CA ARG A 183 -6.63 6.56 9.39
C ARG A 183 -5.99 5.55 8.45
N GLN A 184 -5.80 5.89 7.17
CA GLN A 184 -5.22 4.95 6.21
C GLN A 184 -3.79 4.56 6.55
N LEU A 185 -2.95 5.50 7.01
CA LEU A 185 -1.59 5.21 7.45
C LEU A 185 -1.57 4.29 8.66
N ILE A 186 -2.46 4.50 9.64
CA ILE A 186 -2.60 3.59 10.78
C ILE A 186 -3.01 2.18 10.30
N GLN A 187 -3.99 2.09 9.40
CA GLN A 187 -4.44 0.81 8.83
C GLN A 187 -3.31 0.05 8.13
N ARG A 188 -2.46 0.77 7.38
CA ARG A 188 -1.35 0.13 6.70
C ARG A 188 -0.25 -0.31 7.67
N LEU A 189 0.08 0.50 8.66
CA LEU A 189 1.28 0.29 9.49
C LEU A 189 1.04 -0.46 10.80
N VAL A 190 -0.18 -0.44 11.36
CA VAL A 190 -0.45 -0.89 12.74
C VAL A 190 -1.63 -1.84 12.84
N THR A 191 -2.86 -1.36 12.59
CA THR A 191 -4.10 -2.11 12.92
C THR A 191 -5.23 -1.79 11.95
N SER A 192 -6.03 -2.77 11.56
CA SER A 192 -7.09 -2.59 10.54
C SER A 192 -8.23 -1.67 10.99
N ALA A 193 -8.45 -1.57 12.31
CA ALA A 193 -9.56 -0.83 12.91
C ALA A 193 -9.07 0.07 14.07
N PRO A 194 -8.41 1.20 13.78
CA PRO A 194 -7.93 2.10 14.82
C PRO A 194 -9.08 2.83 15.53
N SER A 195 -8.89 3.11 16.82
CA SER A 195 -9.86 3.92 17.56
C SER A 195 -9.97 5.36 17.00
N PRO A 196 -11.11 6.05 17.17
CA PRO A 196 -11.23 7.46 16.83
C PRO A 196 -10.18 8.32 17.53
N ALA A 197 -9.89 8.03 18.80
CA ALA A 197 -8.89 8.78 19.58
C ALA A 197 -7.49 8.67 18.95
N TYR A 198 -7.12 7.51 18.42
CA TYR A 198 -5.85 7.31 17.72
C TYR A 198 -5.82 8.07 16.39
N VAL A 199 -6.88 7.97 15.57
CA VAL A 199 -7.00 8.77 14.34
C VAL A 199 -6.90 10.27 14.66
N GLY A 200 -7.55 10.73 15.73
CA GLY A 200 -7.51 12.13 16.17
C GLY A 200 -6.12 12.64 16.52
N ARG A 201 -5.29 11.84 17.21
CA ARG A 201 -3.91 12.20 17.53
C ARG A 201 -3.03 12.27 16.28
N VAL A 202 -3.18 11.33 15.36
CA VAL A 202 -2.44 11.33 14.08
C VAL A 202 -2.89 12.49 13.19
N ALA A 203 -4.19 12.79 13.14
CA ALA A 203 -4.75 13.93 12.44
C ALA A 203 -4.23 15.25 13.02
N ALA A 204 -4.12 15.37 14.35
CA ALA A 204 -3.52 16.53 14.99
C ALA A 204 -2.06 16.74 14.55
N ALA A 205 -1.26 15.67 14.52
CA ALA A 205 0.13 15.71 14.04
C ALA A 205 0.23 16.03 12.53
N PHE A 206 -0.75 15.62 11.72
CA PHE A 206 -0.85 16.04 10.33
C PHE A 206 -1.18 17.53 10.23
N ASN A 207 -2.10 18.03 11.06
CA ASN A 207 -2.55 19.42 11.01
C ASN A 207 -1.46 20.38 11.50
N ASP A 208 -0.65 19.96 12.48
CA ASP A 208 0.49 20.71 13.02
C ASP A 208 1.51 19.72 13.64
N ASN A 209 2.76 19.78 13.17
CA ASN A 209 3.86 18.98 13.72
C ASN A 209 4.41 19.46 15.07
N GLY A 210 3.79 20.46 15.70
CA GLY A 210 4.24 21.14 16.92
C GLY A 210 5.07 22.40 16.64
N ALA A 211 5.27 22.76 15.37
CA ALA A 211 5.98 23.96 14.92
C ALA A 211 5.17 24.78 13.89
N GLY A 212 3.86 24.53 13.78
CA GLY A 212 2.97 25.19 12.83
C GLY A 212 3.06 24.65 11.40
N VAL A 213 3.69 23.50 11.18
CA VAL A 213 3.83 22.90 9.84
C VAL A 213 2.81 21.80 9.63
N ARG A 214 1.85 22.05 8.75
CA ARG A 214 0.88 21.06 8.28
C ARG A 214 1.54 20.07 7.32
N GLY A 215 1.15 18.80 7.40
CA GLY A 215 1.50 17.75 6.44
C GLY A 215 2.92 17.19 6.57
N ASP A 216 3.62 17.41 7.69
CA ASP A 216 4.94 16.81 7.93
C ASP A 216 4.82 15.29 8.13
N LEU A 217 5.22 14.52 7.12
CA LEU A 217 5.09 13.06 7.13
C LEU A 217 6.02 12.38 8.12
N ARG A 218 7.12 13.02 8.54
CA ARG A 218 7.95 12.51 9.63
C ARG A 218 7.18 12.57 10.95
N ALA A 219 6.54 13.71 11.23
CA ALA A 219 5.72 13.87 12.43
C ALA A 219 4.52 12.93 12.44
N VAL A 220 3.83 12.80 11.31
CA VAL A 220 2.71 11.86 11.13
C VAL A 220 3.15 10.42 11.33
N THR A 221 4.25 10.00 10.69
CA THR A 221 4.76 8.62 10.85
C THR A 221 5.15 8.33 12.30
N ARG A 222 5.75 9.31 12.99
CA ARG A 222 6.04 9.21 14.43
C ARG A 222 4.76 9.06 15.25
N ALA A 223 3.74 9.88 14.98
CA ALA A 223 2.46 9.83 15.67
C ALA A 223 1.75 8.48 15.47
N VAL A 224 1.85 7.87 14.28
CA VAL A 224 1.36 6.51 14.03
C VAL A 224 2.17 5.49 14.85
N LEU A 225 3.47 5.38 14.61
CA LEU A 225 4.24 4.25 15.14
C LEU A 225 4.48 4.31 16.65
N LEU A 226 4.42 5.49 17.27
CA LEU A 226 4.66 5.70 18.70
C LEU A 226 3.39 5.95 19.51
N ASP A 227 2.21 5.84 18.90
CA ASP A 227 0.95 6.00 19.61
C ASP A 227 0.81 4.95 20.74
N PRO A 228 0.21 5.30 21.90
CA PRO A 228 -0.07 4.33 22.95
C PRO A 228 -0.83 3.09 22.46
N GLU A 229 -1.81 3.24 21.55
CA GLU A 229 -2.57 2.11 20.99
C GLU A 229 -1.70 1.18 20.11
N ALA A 230 -0.64 1.71 19.49
CA ALA A 230 0.31 0.95 18.69
C ALA A 230 1.40 0.26 19.54
N ARG A 231 1.70 0.81 20.73
CA ARG A 231 2.83 0.39 21.57
C ARG A 231 2.42 -0.43 22.80
N GLN A 232 1.15 -0.44 23.16
CA GLN A 232 0.62 -1.21 24.28
C GLN A 232 0.74 -2.72 24.04
N ASP A 233 0.76 -3.49 25.12
CA ASP A 233 0.82 -4.96 25.05
C ASP A 233 -0.38 -5.46 24.20
N PRO A 234 -0.14 -6.21 23.11
CA PRO A 234 -1.18 -6.78 22.28
C PRO A 234 -2.27 -7.55 23.03
N LYS A 235 -1.95 -8.14 24.18
CA LYS A 235 -2.91 -8.85 25.04
C LYS A 235 -3.97 -7.93 25.63
N LEU A 236 -3.71 -6.63 25.72
CA LEU A 236 -4.62 -5.62 26.26
C LEU A 236 -5.61 -5.08 25.21
N ASN A 237 -5.40 -5.38 23.93
CA ASN A 237 -6.15 -4.75 22.83
C ASN A 237 -7.45 -5.48 22.49
N GLY A 238 -7.74 -6.57 23.20
CA GLY A 238 -8.89 -7.41 22.95
C GLY A 238 -8.77 -8.25 21.66
N PRO A 239 -9.74 -9.13 21.39
CA PRO A 239 -9.68 -10.08 20.27
C PRO A 239 -9.86 -9.43 18.89
N ALA A 240 -10.33 -8.18 18.84
CA ALA A 240 -10.65 -7.48 17.60
C ALA A 240 -9.52 -6.58 17.09
N TRP A 241 -8.41 -6.47 17.82
CA TRP A 241 -7.30 -5.61 17.43
C TRP A 241 -6.20 -6.37 16.68
N GLY A 242 -5.58 -5.65 15.76
CA GLY A 242 -4.53 -6.15 14.88
C GLY A 242 -4.94 -6.01 13.41
N LYS A 243 -4.15 -6.61 12.54
CA LYS A 243 -4.43 -6.70 11.11
C LYS A 243 -3.98 -8.04 10.56
N LEU A 244 -4.64 -8.52 9.51
CA LEU A 244 -4.12 -9.69 8.80
C LEU A 244 -2.81 -9.29 8.10
N ARG A 245 -1.74 -10.08 8.29
CA ARG A 245 -0.51 -9.92 7.53
C ARG A 245 -0.83 -10.22 6.07
N GLU A 246 -0.51 -9.31 5.17
CA GLU A 246 -0.71 -9.54 3.73
C GLU A 246 0.24 -10.65 3.20
N PRO A 247 -0.17 -11.49 2.24
CA PRO A 247 0.68 -12.57 1.70
C PRO A 247 2.09 -12.13 1.28
N MET A 248 2.21 -10.98 0.59
CA MET A 248 3.51 -10.44 0.19
C MET A 248 4.37 -10.02 1.40
N ILE A 249 3.76 -9.48 2.47
CA ILE A 249 4.47 -9.13 3.71
C ILE A 249 4.98 -10.38 4.42
N ARG A 250 4.21 -11.48 4.42
CA ARG A 250 4.65 -12.78 4.95
C ARG A 250 5.86 -13.31 4.18
N PHE A 251 5.84 -13.22 2.85
CA PHE A 251 6.97 -13.61 1.99
C PHE A 251 8.22 -12.76 2.28
N VAL A 252 8.08 -11.43 2.36
CA VAL A 252 9.19 -10.53 2.68
C VAL A 252 9.72 -10.77 4.09
N GLN A 253 8.86 -11.07 5.06
CA GLN A 253 9.27 -11.42 6.43
C GLN A 253 10.13 -12.69 6.42
N TRP A 254 9.70 -13.75 5.70
CA TRP A 254 10.51 -14.95 5.53
C TRP A 254 11.88 -14.63 4.93
N ALA A 255 11.88 -13.92 3.79
CA ALA A 255 13.12 -13.58 3.10
C ALA A 255 14.10 -12.81 4.00
N ARG A 256 13.60 -11.85 4.79
CA ARG A 256 14.42 -11.06 5.70
C ARG A 256 14.89 -11.84 6.94
N SER A 257 14.00 -12.62 7.54
CA SER A 257 14.27 -13.32 8.81
C SER A 257 15.33 -14.40 8.66
N PHE A 258 15.38 -15.04 7.48
CA PHE A 258 16.29 -16.15 7.20
C PHE A 258 17.42 -15.77 6.24
N GLY A 259 17.55 -14.49 5.87
CA GLY A 259 18.66 -14.02 5.04
C GLY A 259 18.63 -14.55 3.60
N ALA A 260 17.46 -14.58 2.97
CA ALA A 260 17.34 -14.96 1.57
C ALA A 260 18.20 -14.07 0.67
N THR A 261 18.82 -14.66 -0.34
CA THR A 261 19.67 -13.99 -1.33
C THR A 261 19.11 -14.18 -2.73
N SER A 262 19.50 -13.30 -3.66
CA SER A 262 19.23 -13.48 -5.09
C SER A 262 20.38 -14.24 -5.74
N SER A 263 20.05 -15.28 -6.51
CA SER A 263 21.04 -16.11 -7.21
C SER A 263 21.87 -15.36 -8.27
N ASP A 264 21.35 -14.24 -8.79
CA ASP A 264 22.00 -13.44 -9.83
C ASP A 264 22.04 -11.94 -9.51
N GLY A 265 21.71 -11.56 -8.28
CA GLY A 265 21.70 -10.17 -7.81
C GLY A 265 20.54 -9.32 -8.34
N LYS A 266 19.62 -9.87 -9.14
CA LYS A 266 18.55 -9.10 -9.79
C LYS A 266 17.23 -9.06 -9.03
N TRP A 267 17.04 -9.96 -8.05
CA TRP A 267 15.83 -10.01 -7.20
C TRP A 267 14.52 -10.13 -7.98
N ILE A 268 14.55 -10.80 -9.13
CA ILE A 268 13.38 -10.96 -9.99
C ILE A 268 12.47 -12.05 -9.40
N LEU A 269 11.17 -11.80 -9.45
CA LEU A 269 10.11 -12.77 -9.14
C LEU A 269 9.13 -12.84 -10.31
N TRP A 270 8.51 -14.00 -10.49
CA TRP A 270 7.39 -14.13 -11.42
C TRP A 270 6.21 -13.28 -10.96
N ASP A 271 5.23 -13.09 -11.85
CA ASP A 271 3.96 -12.51 -11.42
C ASP A 271 3.25 -13.45 -10.44
N LEU A 272 3.07 -12.99 -9.20
CA LEU A 272 2.45 -13.68 -8.09
C LEU A 272 0.97 -13.28 -7.90
N SER A 273 0.36 -12.63 -8.89
CA SER A 273 -1.02 -12.12 -8.80
C SER A 273 -2.08 -13.23 -8.80
N ASP A 274 -1.75 -14.45 -9.25
CA ASP A 274 -2.68 -15.58 -9.23
C ASP A 274 -2.82 -16.14 -7.81
N PRO A 275 -4.00 -16.02 -7.17
CA PRO A 275 -4.20 -16.50 -5.81
C PRO A 275 -4.30 -18.03 -5.72
N SER A 276 -4.48 -18.75 -6.83
CA SER A 276 -4.60 -20.22 -6.84
C SER A 276 -3.24 -20.92 -6.83
N THR A 277 -2.20 -20.26 -7.36
CA THR A 277 -0.85 -20.83 -7.51
C THR A 277 0.24 -20.01 -6.83
N ALA A 278 -0.04 -18.77 -6.43
CA ALA A 278 0.92 -17.84 -5.85
C ALA A 278 0.30 -17.02 -4.69
N LEU A 279 0.76 -15.78 -4.51
CA LEU A 279 0.44 -14.96 -3.33
C LEU A 279 -0.85 -14.14 -3.48
N GLY A 280 -1.45 -14.08 -4.66
CA GLY A 280 -2.58 -13.18 -4.94
C GLY A 280 -2.22 -11.69 -4.88
N GLN A 281 -0.92 -11.38 -4.79
CA GLN A 281 -0.38 -10.02 -4.69
C GLN A 281 0.98 -9.94 -5.36
N SER A 282 1.12 -9.02 -6.31
CA SER A 282 2.39 -8.65 -6.94
C SER A 282 2.61 -7.15 -6.84
N PRO A 283 3.62 -6.68 -6.08
CA PRO A 283 3.94 -5.26 -6.00
C PRO A 283 3.97 -4.60 -7.39
N LEU A 284 3.39 -3.40 -7.47
CA LEU A 284 3.21 -2.63 -8.71
C LEU A 284 2.17 -3.18 -9.71
N ARG A 285 1.53 -4.32 -9.46
CA ARG A 285 0.43 -4.87 -10.30
C ARG A 285 -0.92 -4.71 -9.62
N SER A 286 -1.19 -3.48 -9.18
CA SER A 286 -2.47 -3.17 -8.57
C SER A 286 -3.64 -3.53 -9.52
N PRO A 287 -4.69 -4.21 -9.04
CA PRO A 287 -5.88 -4.51 -9.84
C PRO A 287 -6.85 -3.32 -9.98
N SER A 288 -6.72 -2.27 -9.16
CA SER A 288 -7.65 -1.13 -9.18
C SER A 288 -7.06 0.14 -8.55
N VAL A 289 -7.80 1.26 -8.56
CA VAL A 289 -7.42 2.48 -7.83
C VAL A 289 -7.35 2.29 -6.31
N PHE A 290 -7.97 1.24 -5.76
CA PHE A 290 -7.91 0.86 -4.34
C PHE A 290 -6.71 -0.04 -4.01
N ASN A 291 -5.81 -0.27 -4.95
CA ASN A 291 -4.79 -1.29 -4.85
C ASN A 291 -5.42 -2.68 -4.64
N PHE A 292 -4.88 -3.47 -3.71
CA PHE A 292 -5.31 -4.85 -3.48
C PHE A 292 -6.61 -4.97 -2.66
N PHE A 293 -6.94 -3.97 -1.85
CA PHE A 293 -8.14 -4.00 -1.00
C PHE A 293 -8.59 -2.61 -0.54
N ARG A 294 -9.90 -2.47 -0.30
CA ARG A 294 -10.52 -1.19 0.07
C ARG A 294 -10.29 -0.89 1.56
N PRO A 295 -9.86 0.34 1.93
CA PRO A 295 -9.64 0.72 3.34
C PRO A 295 -10.84 0.53 4.28
N GLY A 296 -12.06 0.54 3.73
CA GLY A 296 -13.30 0.33 4.48
C GLY A 296 -13.90 -1.07 4.34
N TYR A 297 -13.19 -2.06 3.79
CA TYR A 297 -13.75 -3.40 3.62
C TYR A 297 -14.03 -4.07 4.97
N VAL A 298 -15.25 -4.60 5.11
CA VAL A 298 -15.73 -5.35 6.27
C VAL A 298 -16.04 -6.77 5.80
N PRO A 299 -15.40 -7.82 6.36
CA PRO A 299 -15.60 -9.19 5.91
C PRO A 299 -17.01 -9.69 6.26
N PRO A 300 -17.87 -10.01 5.27
CA PRO A 300 -19.26 -10.35 5.49
C PRO A 300 -19.39 -11.69 6.24
N GLY A 301 -20.49 -11.87 6.98
CA GLY A 301 -20.78 -13.12 7.69
C GLY A 301 -19.84 -13.42 8.87
N THR A 302 -19.20 -12.39 9.43
CA THR A 302 -18.27 -12.52 10.57
C THR A 302 -18.71 -11.66 11.75
N ALA A 303 -18.17 -11.94 12.95
CA ALA A 303 -18.35 -11.09 14.12
C ALA A 303 -17.82 -9.65 13.94
N LEU A 304 -16.95 -9.41 12.94
CA LEU A 304 -16.49 -8.07 12.57
C LEU A 304 -17.60 -7.31 11.82
N ALA A 305 -18.35 -7.99 10.96
CA ALA A 305 -19.50 -7.39 10.26
C ALA A 305 -20.62 -6.97 11.21
N GLU A 306 -20.91 -7.78 12.24
CA GLU A 306 -21.89 -7.44 13.28
C GLU A 306 -21.54 -6.15 14.03
N ARG A 307 -20.26 -5.78 14.07
CA ARG A 307 -19.73 -4.58 14.73
C ARG A 307 -19.43 -3.44 13.75
N GLY A 308 -19.64 -3.65 12.44
CA GLY A 308 -19.23 -2.70 11.40
C GLY A 308 -17.74 -2.41 11.37
N GLN A 309 -16.91 -3.36 11.83
CA GLN A 309 -15.48 -3.14 12.02
C GLN A 309 -14.70 -3.44 10.72
N PRO A 310 -13.90 -2.49 10.20
CA PRO A 310 -13.11 -2.72 8.99
C PRO A 310 -11.98 -3.72 9.25
N ALA A 311 -11.78 -4.63 8.30
CA ALA A 311 -10.64 -5.54 8.25
C ALA A 311 -10.15 -5.67 6.79
N PRO A 312 -9.52 -4.61 6.25
CA PRO A 312 -9.32 -4.47 4.81
C PRO A 312 -8.60 -5.64 4.15
N GLU A 313 -7.55 -6.13 4.79
CA GLU A 313 -6.68 -7.20 4.30
C GLU A 313 -7.43 -8.53 4.10
N PHE A 314 -8.57 -8.75 4.78
CA PHE A 314 -9.40 -9.93 4.57
C PHE A 314 -10.09 -9.96 3.21
N GLN A 315 -10.14 -8.85 2.46
CA GLN A 315 -10.66 -8.85 1.09
C GLN A 315 -9.86 -9.76 0.16
N LEU A 316 -8.59 -10.02 0.50
CA LEU A 316 -7.72 -10.95 -0.23
C LEU A 316 -7.88 -12.41 0.21
N THR A 317 -8.65 -12.67 1.26
CA THR A 317 -8.71 -13.98 1.91
C THR A 317 -9.97 -14.72 1.51
N ASN A 318 -9.76 -15.82 0.78
CA ASN A 318 -10.75 -16.82 0.38
C ASN A 318 -10.09 -18.20 0.33
N GLU A 319 -10.89 -19.25 0.12
CA GLU A 319 -10.46 -20.65 0.13
C GLU A 319 -9.29 -20.90 -0.84
N ASN A 320 -9.37 -20.33 -2.04
CA ASN A 320 -8.33 -20.46 -3.07
C ASN A 320 -7.02 -19.79 -2.65
N SER A 321 -7.10 -18.53 -2.18
CA SER A 321 -5.92 -17.75 -1.76
C SER A 321 -5.19 -18.38 -0.57
N VAL A 322 -5.92 -19.02 0.35
CA VAL A 322 -5.34 -19.69 1.51
C VAL A 322 -4.54 -20.91 1.05
N ALA A 323 -5.11 -21.75 0.18
CA ALA A 323 -4.42 -22.91 -0.37
C ALA A 323 -3.22 -22.50 -1.24
N GLY A 324 -3.39 -21.50 -2.12
CA GLY A 324 -2.33 -20.98 -3.00
C GLY A 324 -1.15 -20.41 -2.22
N TYR A 325 -1.41 -19.60 -1.18
CA TYR A 325 -0.37 -19.08 -0.29
C TYR A 325 0.44 -20.20 0.37
N LEU A 326 -0.22 -21.21 0.93
CA LEU A 326 0.46 -22.32 1.62
C LEU A 326 1.36 -23.11 0.66
N ASN A 327 0.84 -23.45 -0.52
CA ASN A 327 1.59 -24.16 -1.56
C ASN A 327 2.80 -23.34 -2.02
N TYR A 328 2.59 -22.05 -2.29
CA TYR A 328 3.66 -21.15 -2.71
C TYR A 328 4.76 -21.02 -1.65
N MET A 329 4.38 -20.74 -0.40
CA MET A 329 5.35 -20.56 0.67
C MET A 329 6.10 -21.85 0.99
N GLN A 330 5.45 -23.02 0.96
CA GLN A 330 6.13 -24.29 1.12
C GLN A 330 7.22 -24.49 0.05
N GLY A 331 6.91 -24.16 -1.21
CA GLY A 331 7.87 -24.19 -2.32
C GLY A 331 9.00 -23.17 -2.13
N ALA A 332 8.67 -21.93 -1.77
CA ALA A 332 9.64 -20.87 -1.54
C ALA A 332 10.62 -21.21 -0.40
N ILE A 333 10.10 -21.74 0.72
CA ILE A 333 10.89 -22.13 1.89
C ILE A 333 11.88 -23.26 1.53
N ALA A 334 11.43 -24.27 0.80
CA ALA A 334 12.26 -25.43 0.48
C ALA A 334 13.26 -25.18 -0.67
N TRP A 335 12.81 -24.46 -1.72
CA TRP A 335 13.51 -24.43 -3.01
C TRP A 335 13.87 -23.03 -3.50
N GLY A 336 13.27 -22.01 -2.90
CA GLY A 336 13.34 -20.62 -3.32
C GLY A 336 12.17 -20.20 -4.20
N ALA A 337 11.94 -18.89 -4.25
CA ALA A 337 10.96 -18.25 -5.11
C ALA A 337 11.61 -17.86 -6.44
N TRP A 338 11.10 -18.41 -7.54
CA TRP A 338 11.67 -18.20 -8.88
C TRP A 338 11.13 -16.94 -9.55
N GLY A 339 11.98 -16.28 -10.33
CA GLY A 339 11.60 -15.17 -11.22
C GLY A 339 12.01 -15.33 -12.67
N SER A 340 12.78 -16.37 -12.97
CA SER A 340 13.04 -16.82 -14.34
C SER A 340 13.42 -18.31 -14.31
N LYS A 341 13.82 -18.87 -15.46
CA LYS A 341 14.44 -20.22 -15.50
C LYS A 341 15.80 -20.28 -14.78
N THR A 342 16.42 -19.13 -14.48
CA THR A 342 17.80 -19.03 -13.95
C THR A 342 17.95 -18.09 -12.76
N SER A 343 16.90 -17.36 -12.37
CA SER A 343 16.91 -16.42 -11.25
C SER A 343 15.91 -16.85 -10.18
N LYS A 344 16.38 -16.90 -8.93
CA LYS A 344 15.54 -17.14 -7.75
C LYS A 344 16.00 -16.33 -6.55
N VAL A 345 15.05 -16.05 -5.66
CA VAL A 345 15.27 -15.58 -4.28
C VAL A 345 15.16 -16.78 -3.36
N TRP A 346 16.21 -17.08 -2.59
CA TRP A 346 16.26 -18.30 -1.80
C TRP A 346 17.13 -18.17 -0.56
N VAL A 347 16.86 -18.99 0.44
CA VAL A 347 17.75 -19.15 1.60
C VAL A 347 18.69 -20.31 1.28
N GLU A 348 19.99 -20.01 1.14
CA GLU A 348 21.00 -21.03 0.83
C GLU A 348 21.06 -22.11 1.93
N ARG A 349 21.02 -21.67 3.20
CA ARG A 349 20.94 -22.55 4.36
C ARG A 349 20.30 -21.85 5.55
N TYR A 350 19.33 -22.51 6.18
CA TYR A 350 18.75 -22.09 7.46
C TYR A 350 19.70 -22.40 8.62
N THR A 351 20.87 -21.75 8.65
CA THR A 351 22.01 -22.14 9.50
C THR A 351 21.65 -22.20 10.99
N HIS A 352 20.91 -21.22 11.50
CA HIS A 352 20.53 -21.17 12.91
C HIS A 352 19.47 -22.19 13.27
N GLU A 353 18.48 -22.39 12.40
CA GLU A 353 17.40 -23.36 12.59
C GLU A 353 17.95 -24.79 12.49
N MET A 354 18.94 -24.99 11.60
CA MET A 354 19.63 -26.27 11.43
C MET A 354 20.49 -26.67 12.64
N ALA A 355 20.94 -25.70 13.44
CA ALA A 355 21.60 -25.97 14.72
C ALA A 355 20.64 -26.54 15.78
N LEU A 356 19.33 -26.26 15.64
CA LEU A 356 18.27 -26.72 16.55
C LEU A 356 17.52 -27.95 16.04
N VAL A 357 17.88 -28.51 14.88
CA VAL A 357 17.06 -29.52 14.19
C VAL A 357 16.81 -30.80 15.01
N GLN A 358 17.67 -31.12 15.98
CA GLN A 358 17.49 -32.28 16.86
C GLN A 358 16.47 -32.01 17.98
N ASP A 359 16.23 -30.75 18.33
CA ASP A 359 15.32 -30.31 19.37
C ASP A 359 14.11 -29.58 18.75
N ALA A 360 13.03 -30.34 18.58
CA ALA A 360 11.80 -29.81 18.01
C ALA A 360 11.21 -28.66 18.85
N ALA A 361 11.35 -28.69 20.18
CA ALA A 361 10.82 -27.65 21.04
C ALA A 361 11.61 -26.34 20.87
N ALA A 362 12.95 -26.42 20.95
CA ALA A 362 13.81 -25.26 20.76
C ALA A 362 13.66 -24.65 19.36
N LEU A 363 13.49 -25.48 18.33
CA LEU A 363 13.25 -25.01 16.96
C LEU A 363 11.94 -24.21 16.86
N VAL A 364 10.83 -24.72 17.40
CA VAL A 364 9.54 -24.01 17.36
C VAL A 364 9.58 -22.72 18.19
N GLU A 365 10.20 -22.72 19.37
CA GLU A 365 10.31 -21.49 20.19
C GLU A 365 11.13 -20.40 19.50
N ARG A 366 12.22 -20.78 18.81
CA ARG A 366 12.98 -19.83 17.99
C ARG A 366 12.11 -19.22 16.89
N LEU A 367 11.32 -20.03 16.19
CA LEU A 367 10.45 -19.56 15.12
C LEU A 367 9.28 -18.72 15.65
N ASN A 368 8.73 -19.07 16.82
CA ASN A 368 7.74 -18.27 17.52
C ASN A 368 8.28 -16.87 17.81
N LEU A 369 9.50 -16.77 18.35
CA LEU A 369 10.15 -15.48 18.59
C LEU A 369 10.39 -14.70 17.28
N LEU A 370 10.97 -15.36 16.27
CA LEU A 370 11.43 -14.68 15.06
C LEU A 370 10.28 -14.26 14.13
N LEU A 371 9.25 -15.10 13.99
CA LEU A 371 8.15 -14.88 13.06
C LEU A 371 6.90 -14.29 13.72
N ALA A 372 6.63 -14.69 14.96
CA ALA A 372 5.41 -14.31 15.68
C ALA A 372 5.68 -13.44 16.91
N ALA A 373 6.91 -12.97 17.14
CA ALA A 373 7.29 -12.16 18.31
C ALA A 373 6.93 -12.82 19.66
N GLY A 374 6.95 -14.15 19.72
CA GLY A 374 6.62 -14.92 20.93
C GLY A 374 5.11 -14.98 21.22
N GLN A 375 4.26 -14.61 20.28
CA GLN A 375 2.81 -14.50 20.50
C GLN A 375 2.03 -15.79 20.26
N LEU A 376 2.67 -16.86 19.76
CA LEU A 376 1.98 -18.14 19.62
C LEU A 376 1.60 -18.70 20.98
N SER A 377 0.38 -19.21 21.08
CA SER A 377 -0.16 -19.83 22.28
C SER A 377 0.59 -21.14 22.59
N PRO A 378 0.68 -21.55 23.87
CA PRO A 378 1.28 -22.82 24.24
C PRO A 378 0.66 -24.03 23.50
N ALA A 379 -0.64 -23.97 23.20
CA ALA A 379 -1.35 -24.99 22.45
C ALA A 379 -0.89 -25.07 20.98
N THR A 380 -0.75 -23.93 20.30
CA THR A 380 -0.22 -23.86 18.94
C THR A 380 1.23 -24.31 18.88
N VAL A 381 2.07 -23.86 19.82
CA VAL A 381 3.47 -24.29 19.92
C VAL A 381 3.56 -25.81 20.08
N ALA A 382 2.77 -26.40 20.98
CA ALA A 382 2.75 -27.85 21.19
C ALA A 382 2.32 -28.61 19.93
N THR A 383 1.28 -28.14 19.24
CA THR A 383 0.79 -28.76 18.00
C THR A 383 1.86 -28.77 16.90
N ILE A 384 2.54 -27.64 16.69
CA ILE A 384 3.62 -27.55 15.69
C ILE A 384 4.79 -28.44 16.09
N ARG A 385 5.22 -28.39 17.36
CA ARG A 385 6.31 -29.22 17.89
C ARG A 385 6.04 -30.70 17.67
N ASP A 386 4.86 -31.16 18.05
CA ASP A 386 4.50 -32.58 17.97
C ASP A 386 4.44 -33.05 16.51
N ALA A 387 3.93 -32.19 15.60
CA ALA A 387 3.94 -32.48 14.17
C ALA A 387 5.36 -32.63 13.62
N ILE A 388 6.27 -31.67 13.87
CA ILE A 388 7.64 -31.74 13.33
C ILE A 388 8.51 -32.80 14.02
N ALA A 389 8.17 -33.21 15.24
CA ALA A 389 8.85 -34.30 15.94
C ALA A 389 8.70 -35.64 15.21
N THR A 390 7.61 -35.83 14.44
CA THR A 390 7.41 -37.02 13.60
C THR A 390 8.38 -37.10 12.41
N LEU A 391 8.94 -35.95 11.98
CA LEU A 391 9.88 -35.86 10.86
C LEU A 391 11.29 -36.16 11.36
N LYS A 392 11.85 -37.33 11.08
CA LYS A 392 13.16 -37.73 11.60
C LYS A 392 14.31 -36.98 10.90
N PRO A 393 15.26 -36.36 11.63
CA PRO A 393 16.39 -35.62 11.07
C PRO A 393 17.62 -36.53 10.89
N ASP A 394 17.41 -37.74 10.36
CA ASP A 394 18.39 -38.83 10.22
C ASP A 394 19.19 -38.77 8.90
N SER A 395 18.83 -37.83 8.02
CA SER A 395 19.45 -37.56 6.73
C SER A 395 19.45 -36.06 6.45
N ASP A 396 20.27 -35.59 5.51
CA ASP A 396 20.25 -34.18 5.08
C ASP A 396 18.85 -33.75 4.61
N TRP A 397 18.16 -34.64 3.91
CA TRP A 397 16.77 -34.44 3.51
C TRP A 397 15.83 -34.34 4.71
N GLY A 398 15.88 -35.30 5.64
CA GLY A 398 15.05 -35.31 6.84
C GLY A 398 15.27 -34.09 7.74
N ARG A 399 16.53 -33.64 7.86
CA ARG A 399 16.91 -32.41 8.57
C ARG A 399 16.29 -31.18 7.91
N ASN A 400 16.41 -31.06 6.59
CA ASN A 400 15.82 -29.97 5.83
C ASN A 400 14.29 -29.98 5.93
N GLN A 401 13.65 -31.14 5.75
CA GLN A 401 12.20 -31.29 5.88
C GLN A 401 11.70 -30.81 7.24
N ARG A 402 12.35 -31.22 8.33
CA ARG A 402 11.97 -30.76 9.67
C ARG A 402 12.02 -29.23 9.80
N VAL A 403 13.08 -28.59 9.32
CA VAL A 403 13.21 -27.12 9.36
C VAL A 403 12.18 -26.43 8.45
N TRP A 404 12.03 -26.88 7.21
CA TRP A 404 11.08 -26.31 6.25
C TRP A 404 9.64 -26.42 6.74
N SER A 405 9.25 -27.60 7.25
CA SER A 405 7.92 -27.81 7.83
C SER A 405 7.70 -26.96 9.07
N ALA A 406 8.70 -26.80 9.94
CA ALA A 406 8.56 -25.93 11.12
C ALA A 406 8.28 -24.48 10.73
N ILE A 407 9.02 -23.94 9.76
CA ILE A 407 8.82 -22.58 9.25
C ILE A 407 7.43 -22.47 8.60
N ALA A 408 7.07 -23.40 7.71
CA ALA A 408 5.80 -23.38 7.00
C ALA A 408 4.60 -23.46 7.96
N LEU A 409 4.65 -24.31 8.98
CA LEU A 409 3.57 -24.47 9.96
C LEU A 409 3.38 -23.22 10.83
N VAL A 410 4.47 -22.57 11.26
CA VAL A 410 4.37 -21.27 11.93
C VAL A 410 3.75 -20.25 10.98
N MET A 411 4.21 -20.19 9.74
CA MET A 411 3.72 -19.24 8.73
C MET A 411 2.28 -19.52 8.24
N ALA A 412 1.72 -20.68 8.57
CA ALA A 412 0.37 -21.11 8.25
C ALA A 412 -0.64 -20.84 9.38
N CYS A 413 -0.19 -20.74 10.63
CA CYS A 413 -1.10 -20.73 11.76
C CYS A 413 -1.83 -19.38 11.92
N PRO A 414 -3.13 -19.36 12.28
CA PRO A 414 -3.91 -18.12 12.40
C PRO A 414 -3.31 -17.08 13.34
N GLU A 415 -2.67 -17.51 14.43
CA GLU A 415 -2.02 -16.62 15.39
C GLU A 415 -0.82 -15.89 14.80
N TYR A 416 -0.09 -16.50 13.86
CA TYR A 416 0.91 -15.82 13.05
C TYR A 416 0.28 -15.02 11.89
N LEU A 417 -0.87 -15.41 11.36
CA LEU A 417 -1.47 -14.64 10.26
C LEU A 417 -1.97 -13.27 10.72
N VAL A 418 -2.39 -13.14 11.98
CA VAL A 418 -2.82 -11.87 12.57
C VAL A 418 -1.64 -11.15 13.21
N GLN A 419 -1.28 -9.99 12.68
CA GLN A 419 -0.32 -9.08 13.29
C GLN A 419 -1.00 -8.32 14.42
N LYS A 420 -0.48 -8.52 15.62
CA LYS A 420 -0.75 -7.72 16.79
C LYS A 420 0.59 -7.12 17.24
#